data_AF-A0A7J4FKA8-F1
#
_entry.id   AF-A0A7J4FKA8-F1
#
_cell.length_a   1.000
_cell.length_b   1.000
_cell.length_c   1.000
_cell.angle_alpha   90.00
_cell.angle_beta   90.00
_cell.angle_gamma   90.00
#
_symmetry.space_group_name_H-M   'P 1'
#
loop_
_entity.id
_entity.type
_entity.pdbx_description
1 polymer ?
#
loop_
_entity_poly.entity_id
_entity_poly.type
_entity_poly.pdbx_seq_one_letter_code
_entity_poly.pdbx_strand_id
1 'polypeptide(L)'
;MRYRVNKEKTLLVDGPACAQILSGAAEVLGAEIKPEMKVIIREGKRLPFEACSEFEAELFMGEQASCIETDVAAIPHSWRVTANNILSEKRGITVLILGGVDSGKTGFCIYLANSALKANWKVAVIDCDLGQSDLGPPGTVDLCFVPKPFTDLFALFPDDSVFVGVTSPSRAVGDVLDATIKLKAKALKRQEDCLTLINTDGWIDGDDAVKYKVRLIETVDPDHIVTIQTGDELDPIISSVKERNIIAIESPENIKKRDQKTRRLLRGFAYKKHLKGSKIRSFPLNWIKVEGSLNLNSQKRDQLREKMQKILETEILCCKETSKSIVLIIRKKASLNEEAVKIAEMEMGKKIIALRKGDEKGLLVSLEDPSGKMLGIGTIHNVDFRNRIIKICTPVDKPISKIKIGRIKLDPEGNEKEVLFDGSNMR
;
A
#
# COMPACT_ATOMS: atom_id res chain seq x y z
N MET A 1 4.01 -24.31 -22.57
CA MET A 1 5.31 -24.52 -23.25
C MET A 1 6.28 -25.11 -22.23
N ARG A 2 7.11 -26.09 -22.62
CA ARG A 2 8.10 -26.70 -21.72
C ARG A 2 9.47 -26.04 -21.91
N TYR A 3 10.16 -25.77 -20.82
CA TYR A 3 11.49 -25.19 -20.78
C TYR A 3 12.40 -26.10 -19.95
N ARG A 4 13.63 -26.28 -20.42
CA ARG A 4 14.71 -26.89 -19.64
C ARG A 4 15.74 -25.80 -19.39
N VAL A 5 16.07 -25.56 -18.13
CA VAL A 5 16.98 -24.50 -17.71
C VAL A 5 18.17 -25.15 -17.03
N ASN A 6 19.36 -24.90 -17.58
CA ASN A 6 20.61 -25.46 -17.04
C ASN A 6 20.96 -24.80 -15.71
N LYS A 7 21.73 -25.51 -14.89
CA LYS A 7 22.28 -24.98 -13.63
C LYS A 7 22.96 -23.61 -13.85
N GLU A 8 22.85 -22.72 -12.86
CA GLU A 8 23.43 -21.36 -12.86
C GLU A 8 22.79 -20.39 -13.87
N LYS A 9 21.83 -20.83 -14.67
CA LYS A 9 21.00 -19.95 -15.49
C LYS A 9 19.75 -19.49 -14.76
N THR A 10 19.19 -18.40 -15.25
CA THR A 10 17.94 -17.84 -14.76
C THR A 10 16.91 -17.76 -15.87
N LEU A 11 15.70 -18.25 -15.60
CA LEU A 11 14.53 -18.03 -16.45
C LEU A 11 13.70 -16.87 -15.88
N LEU A 12 13.67 -15.75 -16.60
CA LEU A 12 12.85 -14.59 -16.27
C LEU A 12 11.47 -14.78 -16.89
N VAL A 13 10.41 -14.74 -16.09
CA VAL A 13 9.03 -14.90 -16.57
C VAL A 13 8.22 -13.65 -16.23
N ASP A 14 7.69 -13.01 -17.26
CA ASP A 14 6.75 -11.89 -17.17
C ASP A 14 5.31 -12.40 -17.20
N GLY A 15 4.50 -11.95 -16.24
CA GLY A 15 3.09 -12.31 -16.17
C GLY A 15 2.20 -11.52 -17.14
N PRO A 16 0.96 -11.99 -17.40
CA PRO A 16 0.25 -13.04 -16.66
C PRO A 16 0.64 -14.46 -17.09
N ALA A 17 1.23 -15.23 -16.18
CA ALA A 17 1.71 -16.59 -16.44
C ALA A 17 1.59 -17.50 -15.21
N CYS A 18 1.65 -18.80 -15.42
CA CYS A 18 1.81 -19.80 -14.37
C CYS A 18 2.99 -20.72 -14.74
N ALA A 19 3.93 -20.88 -13.82
CA ALA A 19 5.04 -21.80 -13.94
C ALA A 19 4.82 -23.02 -13.04
N GLN A 20 4.98 -24.22 -13.58
CA GLN A 20 4.97 -25.47 -12.84
C GLN A 20 6.29 -26.19 -13.08
N ILE A 21 7.06 -26.43 -12.02
CA ILE A 21 8.27 -27.25 -12.11
C ILE A 21 7.85 -28.70 -12.36
N LEU A 22 8.52 -29.39 -13.29
CA LEU A 22 8.27 -30.80 -13.62
C LEU A 22 9.34 -31.71 -13.01
N SER A 23 10.59 -31.27 -13.00
CA SER A 23 11.74 -31.97 -12.46
C SER A 23 12.84 -30.99 -12.07
N GLY A 24 13.75 -31.40 -11.19
CA GLY A 24 14.79 -30.53 -10.64
C GLY A 24 14.25 -29.56 -9.58
N ALA A 25 15.00 -28.48 -9.33
CA ALA A 25 14.63 -27.44 -8.38
C ALA A 25 15.05 -26.05 -8.90
N ALA A 26 14.16 -25.08 -8.72
CA ALA A 26 14.42 -23.68 -8.99
C ALA A 26 14.30 -22.86 -7.70
N GLU A 27 14.98 -21.73 -7.63
CA GLU A 27 14.83 -20.74 -6.56
C GLU A 27 14.20 -19.46 -7.12
N VAL A 28 13.19 -18.93 -6.43
CA VAL A 28 12.57 -17.65 -6.76
C VAL A 28 12.70 -16.74 -5.54
N LEU A 29 13.59 -15.76 -5.62
CA LEU A 29 13.86 -14.81 -4.53
C LEU A 29 14.11 -15.52 -3.18
N GLY A 30 14.96 -16.54 -3.14
CA GLY A 30 15.26 -17.29 -1.91
C GLY A 30 14.27 -18.42 -1.57
N ALA A 31 13.12 -18.50 -2.24
CA ALA A 31 12.17 -19.59 -2.04
C ALA A 31 12.48 -20.76 -2.99
N GLU A 32 12.70 -21.94 -2.43
CA GLU A 32 12.83 -23.18 -3.20
C GLU A 32 11.47 -23.59 -3.79
N ILE A 33 11.43 -23.81 -5.10
CA ILE A 33 10.24 -24.22 -5.86
C ILE A 33 10.42 -25.67 -6.30
N LYS A 34 9.55 -26.53 -5.76
CA LYS A 34 9.54 -27.98 -6.00
C LYS A 34 8.52 -28.37 -7.08
N PRO A 35 8.61 -29.55 -7.70
CA PRO A 35 7.72 -29.99 -8.79
C PRO A 35 6.21 -29.96 -8.46
N GLU A 36 5.84 -30.12 -7.19
CA GLU A 36 4.45 -30.03 -6.71
C GLU A 36 3.90 -28.60 -6.64
N MET A 37 4.76 -27.59 -6.81
CA MET A 37 4.41 -26.19 -6.65
C MET A 37 4.06 -25.52 -7.98
N LYS A 38 3.02 -24.70 -7.96
CA LYS A 38 2.66 -23.79 -9.05
C LYS A 38 2.93 -22.36 -8.61
N VAL A 39 3.66 -21.61 -9.43
CA VAL A 39 3.96 -20.20 -9.18
C VAL A 39 3.16 -19.36 -10.17
N ILE A 40 2.29 -18.49 -9.64
CA ILE A 40 1.50 -17.55 -10.43
C ILE A 40 2.29 -16.24 -10.55
N ILE A 41 2.50 -15.79 -11.78
CA ILE A 41 3.11 -14.50 -12.11
C ILE A 41 2.01 -13.57 -12.60
N ARG A 42 1.71 -12.52 -11.84
CA ARG A 42 0.66 -11.54 -12.18
C ARG A 42 1.08 -10.63 -13.33
N GLU A 43 0.10 -10.14 -14.09
CA GLU A 43 0.33 -9.09 -15.10
C GLU A 43 1.07 -7.90 -14.48
N GLY A 44 2.12 -7.42 -15.16
CA GLY A 44 2.97 -6.34 -14.65
C GLY A 44 4.07 -6.76 -13.65
N LYS A 45 4.16 -8.05 -13.31
CA LYS A 45 5.26 -8.61 -12.50
C LYS A 45 6.18 -9.48 -13.35
N ARG A 46 7.43 -9.57 -12.89
CA ARG A 46 8.48 -10.47 -13.38
C ARG A 46 8.96 -11.29 -12.19
N LEU A 47 9.05 -12.61 -12.34
CA LEU A 47 9.71 -13.46 -11.37
C LEU A 47 10.92 -14.16 -12.00
N PRO A 48 12.07 -14.16 -11.33
CA PRO A 48 13.23 -14.93 -11.74
C PRO A 48 13.19 -16.35 -11.16
N PHE A 49 13.37 -17.35 -12.01
CA PHE A 49 13.55 -18.74 -11.62
C PHE A 49 15.03 -19.11 -11.82
N GLU A 50 15.83 -19.03 -10.75
CA GLU A 50 17.24 -19.40 -10.76
C GLU A 50 17.40 -20.93 -10.64
N ALA A 51 18.22 -21.53 -11.48
CA ALA A 51 18.46 -22.97 -11.48
C ALA A 51 19.51 -23.37 -10.42
N CYS A 52 19.06 -23.89 -9.26
CA CYS A 52 19.96 -24.49 -8.26
C CYS A 52 20.61 -25.78 -8.80
N SER A 53 19.82 -26.53 -9.56
CA SER A 53 20.23 -27.63 -10.44
C SER A 53 19.56 -27.43 -11.79
N GLU A 54 19.89 -28.23 -12.80
CA GLU A 54 19.03 -28.31 -13.99
C GLU A 54 17.58 -28.57 -13.55
N PHE A 55 16.64 -27.86 -14.16
CA PHE A 55 15.22 -28.05 -13.92
C PHE A 55 14.43 -27.98 -15.22
N GLU A 56 13.29 -28.67 -15.25
CA GLU A 56 12.30 -28.53 -16.31
C GLU A 56 11.04 -27.87 -15.75
N ALA A 57 10.46 -26.97 -16.52
CA ALA A 57 9.24 -26.27 -16.15
C ALA A 57 8.24 -26.23 -17.30
N GLU A 58 6.96 -26.34 -16.98
CA GLU A 58 5.86 -26.05 -17.87
C GLU A 58 5.31 -24.65 -17.58
N LEU A 59 5.36 -23.78 -18.59
CA LEU A 59 4.82 -22.43 -18.55
C LEU A 59 3.46 -22.36 -19.27
N PHE A 60 2.46 -21.85 -18.56
CA PHE A 60 1.17 -21.44 -19.09
C PHE A 60 1.17 -19.92 -19.20
N MET A 61 1.29 -19.40 -20.43
CA MET A 61 1.46 -17.98 -20.70
C MET A 61 0.17 -17.36 -21.23
N GLY A 62 -0.23 -16.22 -20.67
CA GLY A 62 -1.29 -15.37 -21.24
C GLY A 62 -0.76 -14.46 -22.36
N GLU A 63 -1.65 -13.70 -22.99
CA GLU A 63 -1.32 -12.90 -24.19
C GLU A 63 -0.16 -11.90 -24.01
N GLN A 64 0.00 -11.32 -22.81
CA GLN A 64 1.04 -10.33 -22.51
C GLN A 64 2.27 -10.92 -21.80
N ALA A 65 2.29 -12.23 -21.58
CA ALA A 65 3.42 -12.88 -20.92
C ALA A 65 4.61 -13.02 -21.88
N SER A 66 5.80 -13.01 -21.30
CA SER A 66 7.04 -13.30 -22.02
C SER A 66 8.00 -14.04 -21.11
N CYS A 67 8.95 -14.75 -21.69
CA CYS A 67 10.01 -15.42 -20.94
C CYS A 67 11.35 -15.27 -21.65
N ILE A 68 12.41 -15.08 -20.87
CA ILE A 68 13.78 -14.91 -21.37
C ILE A 68 14.71 -15.70 -20.44
N GLU A 69 15.56 -16.54 -21.02
CA GLU A 69 16.67 -17.17 -20.30
C GLU A 69 17.88 -16.24 -20.34
N THR A 70 18.60 -16.14 -19.21
CA THR A 70 19.81 -15.32 -19.09
C THR A 70 20.83 -16.00 -18.19
N ASP A 71 22.10 -15.71 -18.45
CA ASP A 71 23.22 -16.12 -17.61
C ASP A 71 23.47 -15.12 -16.45
N VAL A 72 22.78 -13.98 -16.46
CA VAL A 72 22.84 -12.98 -15.38
C VAL A 72 22.04 -13.49 -14.18
N ALA A 73 22.69 -13.58 -13.02
CA ALA A 73 22.05 -13.92 -11.77
C ALA A 73 20.93 -12.91 -11.44
N ALA A 74 19.76 -13.40 -11.05
CA ALA A 74 18.67 -12.53 -10.65
C ALA A 74 18.82 -11.98 -9.24
N ILE A 75 19.51 -12.72 -8.37
CA ILE A 75 19.90 -12.28 -7.04
C ILE A 75 21.36 -11.80 -7.08
N PRO A 76 21.59 -10.48 -6.97
CA PRO A 76 22.94 -9.94 -7.00
C PRO A 76 23.80 -10.46 -5.85
N HIS A 77 25.12 -10.51 -6.04
CA HIS A 77 26.04 -11.03 -5.02
C HIS A 77 25.97 -10.21 -3.72
N SER A 78 25.83 -8.89 -3.84
CA SER A 78 25.67 -7.98 -2.70
C SER A 78 24.44 -8.32 -1.84
N TRP A 79 23.36 -8.84 -2.42
CA TRP A 79 22.18 -9.28 -1.67
C TRP A 79 22.48 -10.51 -0.83
N ARG A 80 23.22 -11.49 -1.40
CA ARG A 80 23.59 -12.73 -0.71
C ARG A 80 24.52 -12.45 0.47
N VAL A 81 25.53 -11.61 0.27
CA VAL A 81 26.48 -11.19 1.31
C VAL A 81 25.74 -10.46 2.44
N THR A 82 24.91 -9.46 2.11
CA THR A 82 24.15 -8.70 3.10
C THR A 82 23.19 -9.58 3.89
N ALA A 83 22.48 -10.50 3.24
CA ALA A 83 21.59 -11.43 3.93
C ALA A 83 22.36 -12.34 4.89
N ASN A 84 23.50 -12.89 4.47
CA ASN A 84 24.32 -13.74 5.34
C ASN A 84 24.87 -12.96 6.55
N ASN A 85 25.32 -11.72 6.35
CA ASN A 85 25.82 -10.88 7.44
C ASN A 85 24.71 -10.62 8.47
N ILE A 86 23.54 -10.15 8.03
CA ILE A 86 22.40 -9.86 8.92
C ILE A 86 21.96 -11.12 9.68
N LEU A 87 21.91 -12.27 8.99
CA LEU A 87 21.48 -13.54 9.59
C LEU A 87 22.56 -14.20 10.46
N SER A 88 23.79 -13.68 10.46
CA SER A 88 24.86 -14.13 11.36
C SER A 88 24.85 -13.41 12.71
N GLU A 89 24.05 -12.34 12.84
CA GLU A 89 23.94 -11.55 14.06
C GLU A 89 22.96 -12.17 15.07
N LYS A 90 22.78 -11.48 16.21
CA LYS A 90 21.76 -11.83 17.21
C LYS A 90 20.36 -11.76 16.61
N ARG A 91 19.42 -12.52 17.17
CA ARG A 91 18.01 -12.43 16.76
C ARG A 91 17.35 -11.14 17.25
N GLY A 92 16.16 -10.84 16.73
CA GLY A 92 15.39 -9.65 17.09
C GLY A 92 15.84 -8.36 16.39
N ILE A 93 16.25 -8.49 15.14
CA ILE A 93 16.78 -7.37 14.33
C ILE A 93 15.66 -6.71 13.53
N THR A 94 15.70 -5.38 13.43
CA THR A 94 14.88 -4.59 12.50
C THR A 94 15.72 -4.10 11.33
N VAL A 95 15.28 -4.40 10.10
CA VAL A 95 15.92 -3.94 8.86
C VAL A 95 14.97 -3.03 8.10
N LEU A 96 15.41 -1.80 7.81
CA LEU A 96 14.69 -0.84 6.98
C LEU A 96 15.26 -0.85 5.56
N ILE A 97 14.41 -0.99 4.55
CA ILE A 97 14.82 -1.09 3.15
C ILE A 97 14.45 0.20 2.40
N LEU A 98 15.44 0.90 1.86
CA LEU A 98 15.33 2.17 1.15
C LEU A 98 15.82 2.06 -0.30
N GLY A 99 15.32 2.95 -1.16
CA GLY A 99 15.63 2.92 -2.59
C GLY A 99 14.55 3.56 -3.45
N GLY A 100 14.94 3.94 -4.66
CA GLY A 100 14.06 4.55 -5.65
C GLY A 100 12.96 3.60 -6.17
N VAL A 101 12.08 4.15 -6.99
CA VAL A 101 11.05 3.38 -7.68
C VAL A 101 11.70 2.31 -8.58
N ASP A 102 11.19 1.07 -8.53
CA ASP A 102 11.72 -0.07 -9.29
C ASP A 102 13.22 -0.36 -9.06
N SER A 103 13.76 -0.12 -7.86
CA SER A 103 15.15 -0.48 -7.51
C SER A 103 15.33 -1.91 -6.98
N GLY A 104 14.25 -2.64 -6.71
CA GLY A 104 14.31 -4.01 -6.21
C GLY A 104 14.03 -4.18 -4.71
N LYS A 105 13.64 -3.12 -3.99
CA LYS A 105 13.30 -3.16 -2.54
C LYS A 105 12.42 -4.35 -2.14
N THR A 106 11.28 -4.50 -2.82
CA THR A 106 10.35 -5.61 -2.55
C THR A 106 11.00 -6.97 -2.83
N GLY A 107 11.82 -7.08 -3.88
CA GLY A 107 12.56 -8.29 -4.20
C GLY A 107 13.57 -8.66 -3.11
N PHE A 108 14.33 -7.68 -2.61
CA PHE A 108 15.29 -7.89 -1.53
C PHE A 108 14.57 -8.23 -0.21
N CYS A 109 13.44 -7.57 0.08
CA CYS A 109 12.59 -7.89 1.22
C CYS A 109 12.16 -9.36 1.20
N ILE A 110 11.67 -9.86 0.05
CA ILE A 110 11.28 -11.27 -0.13
C ILE A 110 12.51 -12.19 0.02
N TYR A 111 13.63 -11.84 -0.63
CA TYR A 111 14.86 -12.63 -0.57
C TYR A 111 15.40 -12.79 0.84
N LEU A 112 15.49 -11.70 1.60
CA LEU A 112 15.94 -11.71 2.99
C LEU A 112 14.95 -12.45 3.89
N ALA A 113 13.65 -12.28 3.69
CA ALA A 113 12.62 -13.03 4.42
C ALA A 113 12.76 -14.54 4.20
N ASN A 114 12.90 -14.99 2.95
CA ASN A 114 13.04 -16.41 2.62
C ASN A 114 14.36 -16.98 3.13
N SER A 115 15.45 -16.22 3.04
CA SER A 115 16.75 -16.61 3.59
C SER A 115 16.69 -16.80 5.11
N ALA A 116 16.01 -15.88 5.81
CA ALA A 116 15.79 -15.96 7.25
C ALA A 116 14.95 -17.19 7.62
N LEU A 117 13.86 -17.45 6.90
CA LEU A 117 13.01 -18.62 7.11
C LEU A 117 13.78 -19.93 6.90
N LYS A 118 14.63 -20.01 5.87
CA LYS A 118 15.52 -21.15 5.61
C LYS A 118 16.51 -21.38 6.76
N ALA A 119 16.94 -20.30 7.43
CA ALA A 119 17.77 -20.33 8.63
C ALA A 119 16.96 -20.53 9.93
N ASN A 120 15.66 -20.87 9.86
CA ASN A 120 14.76 -21.02 11.00
C ASN A 120 14.61 -19.75 11.86
N TRP A 121 14.68 -18.58 11.25
CA TRP A 121 14.28 -17.32 11.87
C TRP A 121 12.78 -17.10 11.75
N LYS A 122 12.20 -16.44 12.75
CA LYS A 122 10.84 -15.89 12.64
C LYS A 122 10.93 -14.58 11.87
N VAL A 123 9.97 -14.32 10.97
CA VAL A 123 10.00 -13.12 10.12
C VAL A 123 8.68 -12.36 10.25
N ALA A 124 8.78 -11.05 10.44
CA ALA A 124 7.70 -10.11 10.29
C ALA A 124 8.03 -9.14 9.15
N VAL A 125 7.06 -8.89 8.27
CA VAL A 125 7.18 -7.87 7.21
C VAL A 125 6.19 -6.75 7.53
N ILE A 126 6.70 -5.52 7.52
CA ILE A 126 5.92 -4.30 7.54
C ILE A 126 6.05 -3.63 6.17
N ASP A 127 4.93 -3.48 5.46
CA ASP A 127 4.88 -2.80 4.17
C ASP A 127 4.36 -1.38 4.35
N CYS A 128 5.23 -0.39 4.16
CA CYS A 128 4.93 1.03 4.30
C CYS A 128 4.66 1.71 2.95
N ASP A 129 4.63 0.98 1.82
CA ASP A 129 4.32 1.56 0.51
C ASP A 129 2.81 1.75 0.33
N LEU A 130 2.31 2.94 0.68
CA LEU A 130 0.89 3.30 0.51
C LEU A 130 0.40 3.18 -0.94
N GLY A 131 1.30 3.33 -1.92
CA GLY A 131 0.96 3.38 -3.33
C GLY A 131 1.05 2.03 -4.00
N GLN A 132 2.04 1.22 -3.69
CA GLN A 132 2.28 -0.06 -4.38
C GLN A 132 2.41 -1.24 -3.41
N SER A 133 1.78 -1.15 -2.23
CA SER A 133 1.64 -2.28 -1.31
C SER A 133 1.11 -3.50 -2.07
N ASP A 134 1.88 -4.58 -2.02
CA ASP A 134 1.46 -5.89 -2.47
C ASP A 134 0.87 -6.70 -1.30
N LEU A 135 1.20 -6.34 -0.06
CA LEU A 135 0.76 -7.06 1.14
C LEU A 135 -0.70 -6.78 1.48
N GLY A 136 -1.08 -5.51 1.57
CA GLY A 136 -2.42 -5.03 1.87
C GLY A 136 -3.05 -4.19 0.75
N PRO A 137 -4.25 -3.66 0.96
CA PRO A 137 -4.87 -2.77 -0.03
C PRO A 137 -4.16 -1.41 -0.06
N PRO A 138 -3.93 -0.78 -1.22
CA PRO A 138 -3.24 0.49 -1.26
C PRO A 138 -3.92 1.56 -0.38
N GLY A 139 -3.11 2.40 0.25
CA GLY A 139 -3.51 3.34 1.29
C GLY A 139 -3.42 2.78 2.72
N THR A 140 -2.81 1.61 2.93
CA THR A 140 -2.50 1.04 4.25
C THR A 140 -1.01 0.91 4.48
N VAL A 141 -0.63 0.89 5.77
CA VAL A 141 0.61 0.27 6.24
C VAL A 141 0.24 -1.07 6.84
N ASP A 142 0.95 -2.14 6.49
CA ASP A 142 0.53 -3.51 6.73
C ASP A 142 1.59 -4.32 7.46
N LEU A 143 1.19 -5.14 8.43
CA LEU A 143 2.06 -6.08 9.15
C LEU A 143 1.64 -7.53 8.84
N CYS A 144 2.58 -8.38 8.49
CA CYS A 144 2.37 -9.82 8.32
C CYS A 144 3.49 -10.62 8.99
N PHE A 145 3.13 -11.64 9.75
CA PHE A 145 4.08 -12.64 10.23
C PHE A 145 4.16 -13.76 9.20
N VAL A 146 5.34 -13.93 8.60
CA VAL A 146 5.51 -14.82 7.46
C VAL A 146 5.72 -16.26 7.95
N PRO A 147 4.81 -17.19 7.64
CA PRO A 147 4.87 -18.54 8.21
C PRO A 147 5.77 -19.51 7.42
N LYS A 148 6.01 -19.22 6.14
CA LYS A 148 6.76 -20.08 5.21
C LYS A 148 7.27 -19.29 4.01
N PRO A 149 8.26 -19.80 3.26
CA PRO A 149 8.77 -19.12 2.07
C PRO A 149 7.69 -18.79 1.04
N PHE A 150 7.88 -17.69 0.32
CA PHE A 150 6.90 -17.11 -0.60
C PHE A 150 7.59 -16.36 -1.74
N THR A 151 6.92 -16.21 -2.88
CA THR A 151 7.52 -15.61 -4.10
C THR A 151 6.98 -14.22 -4.43
N ASP A 152 5.87 -13.82 -3.81
CA ASP A 152 5.20 -12.53 -4.02
C ASP A 152 4.48 -12.15 -2.72
N LEU A 153 4.69 -10.92 -2.22
CA LEU A 153 3.98 -10.39 -1.04
C LEU A 153 2.46 -10.48 -1.22
N PHE A 154 1.98 -10.42 -2.47
CA PHE A 154 0.57 -10.55 -2.78
C PHE A 154 -0.05 -11.90 -2.43
N ALA A 155 0.75 -12.95 -2.26
CA ALA A 155 0.28 -14.25 -1.80
C ALA A 155 -0.09 -14.25 -0.31
N LEU A 156 0.40 -13.28 0.47
CA LEU A 156 0.18 -13.17 1.91
C LEU A 156 -1.05 -12.32 2.23
N PHE A 157 -1.54 -12.40 3.47
CA PHE A 157 -2.54 -11.46 4.00
C PHE A 157 -2.00 -10.81 5.27
N PRO A 158 -2.28 -9.52 5.51
CA PRO A 158 -1.82 -8.85 6.70
C PRO A 158 -2.51 -9.40 7.96
N ASP A 159 -1.73 -9.56 9.04
CA ASP A 159 -2.22 -9.84 10.40
C ASP A 159 -2.83 -8.59 11.06
N ASP A 160 -2.31 -7.41 10.67
CA ASP A 160 -2.82 -6.11 11.07
C ASP A 160 -2.51 -5.05 10.02
N SER A 161 -3.36 -4.04 9.94
CA SER A 161 -3.23 -2.94 8.98
C SER A 161 -3.65 -1.63 9.63
N VAL A 162 -3.01 -0.54 9.21
CA VAL A 162 -3.41 0.82 9.58
C VAL A 162 -3.77 1.59 8.33
N PHE A 163 -5.02 2.06 8.26
CA PHE A 163 -5.51 2.81 7.11
C PHE A 163 -5.08 4.28 7.17
N VAL A 164 -4.30 4.68 6.18
CA VAL A 164 -3.90 6.07 5.94
C VAL A 164 -4.88 6.73 4.96
N GLY A 165 -5.32 5.98 3.93
CA GLY A 165 -6.37 6.39 3.00
C GLY A 165 -5.91 7.34 1.89
N VAL A 166 -4.62 7.43 1.63
CA VAL A 166 -4.01 8.08 0.45
C VAL A 166 -2.95 7.15 -0.13
N THR A 167 -2.66 7.25 -1.43
CA THR A 167 -1.63 6.42 -2.10
C THR A 167 -0.24 7.08 -2.15
N SER A 168 -0.10 8.31 -1.66
CA SER A 168 1.17 9.02 -1.55
C SER A 168 1.38 9.52 -0.13
N PRO A 169 2.58 9.32 0.46
CA PRO A 169 2.88 9.76 1.82
C PRO A 169 3.01 11.29 1.95
N SER A 170 3.17 12.04 0.86
CA SER A 170 3.44 13.50 0.88
C SER A 170 2.49 14.34 1.73
N ARG A 171 1.23 13.93 1.87
CA ARG A 171 0.21 14.63 2.68
C ARG A 171 -0.16 13.92 3.98
N ALA A 172 0.53 12.82 4.28
CA ALA A 172 0.21 11.90 5.37
C ALA A 172 1.47 11.36 6.06
N VAL A 173 2.60 12.07 5.98
CA VAL A 173 3.89 11.64 6.57
C VAL A 173 3.71 11.23 8.03
N GLY A 174 3.07 12.08 8.85
CA GLY A 174 2.81 11.77 10.26
C GLY A 174 2.01 10.47 10.45
N ASP A 175 0.92 10.30 9.69
CA ASP A 175 0.08 9.10 9.77
C ASP A 175 0.87 7.81 9.40
N VAL A 176 1.78 7.89 8.42
CA VAL A 176 2.63 6.75 8.02
C VAL A 176 3.65 6.41 9.11
N LEU A 177 4.29 7.43 9.70
CA LEU A 177 5.24 7.23 10.80
C LEU A 177 4.55 6.57 12.00
N ASP A 178 3.42 7.12 12.45
CA ASP A 178 2.63 6.60 13.57
C ASP A 178 2.17 5.16 13.31
N ALA A 179 1.70 4.88 12.10
CA ALA A 179 1.30 3.54 11.68
C ALA A 179 2.48 2.55 11.73
N THR A 180 3.65 2.96 11.23
CA THR A 180 4.86 2.14 11.19
C THR A 180 5.34 1.79 12.60
N ILE A 181 5.43 2.77 13.51
CA ILE A 181 5.81 2.54 14.91
C ILE A 181 4.82 1.58 15.58
N LYS A 182 3.52 1.83 15.42
CA LYS A 182 2.46 1.01 16.02
C LYS A 182 2.61 -0.46 15.60
N LEU A 183 2.85 -0.70 14.31
CA LEU A 183 3.01 -2.04 13.77
C LEU A 183 4.36 -2.68 14.14
N LYS A 184 5.46 -1.91 14.19
CA LYS A 184 6.75 -2.38 14.71
C LYS A 184 6.64 -2.82 16.17
N ALA A 185 6.02 -2.00 17.02
CA ALA A 185 5.79 -2.34 18.42
C ALA A 185 4.96 -3.63 18.57
N LYS A 186 3.97 -3.84 17.70
CA LYS A 186 3.17 -5.07 17.66
C LYS A 186 3.99 -6.28 17.22
N ALA A 187 4.87 -6.13 16.23
CA ALA A 187 5.79 -7.17 15.77
C ALA A 187 6.70 -7.63 16.92
N LEU A 188 7.41 -6.69 17.54
CA LEU A 188 8.33 -6.95 18.65
C LEU A 188 7.62 -7.57 19.86
N LYS A 189 6.43 -7.09 20.22
CA LYS A 189 5.65 -7.65 21.33
C LYS A 189 5.20 -9.11 21.08
N ARG A 190 4.92 -9.48 19.83
CA ARG A 190 4.46 -10.84 19.49
C ARG A 190 5.63 -11.81 19.35
N GLN A 191 6.75 -11.35 18.80
CA GLN A 191 7.93 -12.17 18.49
C GLN A 191 9.21 -11.34 18.64
N GLU A 192 9.73 -11.25 19.86
CA GLU A 192 10.93 -10.44 20.17
C GLU A 192 12.15 -10.89 19.35
N ASP A 193 12.32 -12.19 19.13
CA ASP A 193 13.41 -12.76 18.33
C ASP A 193 13.18 -12.74 16.81
N CYS A 194 12.15 -12.06 16.29
CA CYS A 194 11.89 -12.04 14.85
C CYS A 194 12.76 -11.03 14.09
N LEU A 195 13.11 -11.38 12.86
CA LEU A 195 13.60 -10.41 11.89
C LEU A 195 12.40 -9.58 11.42
N THR A 196 12.40 -8.27 11.74
CA THR A 196 11.38 -7.33 11.29
C THR A 196 11.89 -6.58 10.07
N LEU A 197 11.33 -6.87 8.90
CA LEU A 197 11.66 -6.22 7.63
C LEU A 197 10.66 -5.09 7.36
N ILE A 198 11.15 -3.87 7.14
CA ILE A 198 10.32 -2.72 6.81
C ILE A 198 10.58 -2.33 5.35
N ASN A 199 9.63 -2.70 4.48
CA ASN A 199 9.63 -2.31 3.08
C ASN A 199 9.04 -0.90 2.94
N THR A 200 9.70 -0.01 2.20
CA THR A 200 9.27 1.39 2.07
C THR A 200 8.84 1.76 0.66
N ASP A 201 8.14 2.89 0.55
CA ASP A 201 7.79 3.51 -0.73
C ASP A 201 9.03 4.03 -1.48
N GLY A 202 8.89 4.26 -2.79
CA GLY A 202 9.96 4.79 -3.64
C GLY A 202 10.12 6.31 -3.68
N TRP A 203 9.48 7.08 -2.78
CA TRP A 203 9.58 8.54 -2.77
C TRP A 203 10.88 8.98 -2.08
N ILE A 204 11.89 9.29 -2.89
CA ILE A 204 13.24 9.67 -2.42
C ILE A 204 13.68 11.04 -2.95
N ASP A 205 12.95 11.59 -3.91
CA ASP A 205 13.30 12.83 -4.61
C ASP A 205 12.57 14.06 -4.04
N GLY A 206 13.34 15.14 -3.88
CA GLY A 206 12.92 16.42 -3.29
C GLY A 206 13.08 16.51 -1.76
N ASP A 207 13.22 17.74 -1.26
CA ASP A 207 13.50 18.02 0.17
C ASP A 207 12.48 17.39 1.13
N ASP A 208 11.19 17.37 0.75
CA ASP A 208 10.14 16.78 1.57
C ASP A 208 10.27 15.25 1.65
N ALA A 209 10.74 14.60 0.57
CA ALA A 209 11.02 13.17 0.56
C ALA A 209 12.22 12.84 1.46
N VAL A 210 13.30 13.62 1.35
CA VAL A 210 14.49 13.48 2.20
C VAL A 210 14.11 13.62 3.68
N LYS A 211 13.42 14.71 4.05
CA LYS A 211 12.93 14.93 5.42
C LYS A 211 12.04 13.79 5.91
N TYR A 212 11.17 13.27 5.05
CA TYR A 212 10.33 12.12 5.39
C TYR A 212 11.15 10.87 5.68
N LYS A 213 12.10 10.50 4.80
CA LYS A 213 12.92 9.29 4.98
C LYS A 213 13.85 9.40 6.19
N VAL A 214 14.44 10.56 6.45
CA VAL A 214 15.23 10.82 7.67
C VAL A 214 14.37 10.62 8.91
N ARG A 215 13.18 11.25 8.96
CA ARG A 215 12.24 11.05 10.08
C ARG A 215 11.82 9.60 10.23
N LEU A 216 11.60 8.87 9.12
CA LEU A 216 11.26 7.45 9.15
C LEU A 216 12.39 6.64 9.80
N ILE A 217 13.64 6.87 9.41
CA ILE A 217 14.81 6.21 10.00
C ILE A 217 14.90 6.50 11.50
N GLU A 218 14.83 7.77 11.90
CA GLU A 218 14.90 8.19 13.31
C GLU A 218 13.77 7.59 14.16
N THR A 219 12.56 7.57 13.59
CA THR A 219 11.35 7.09 14.26
C THR A 219 11.34 5.58 14.40
N VAL A 220 11.76 4.88 13.34
CA VAL A 220 11.82 3.42 13.32
C VAL A 220 12.98 2.92 14.16
N ASP A 221 14.11 3.62 14.17
CA ASP A 221 15.35 3.18 14.83
C ASP A 221 15.71 1.73 14.46
N PRO A 222 16.03 1.47 13.18
CA PRO A 222 16.39 0.13 12.70
C PRO A 222 17.85 -0.21 13.05
N ASP A 223 18.14 -1.49 13.26
CA ASP A 223 19.49 -2.00 13.45
C ASP A 223 20.31 -1.93 12.15
N HIS A 224 19.65 -2.10 11.00
CA HIS A 224 20.25 -2.01 9.67
C HIS A 224 19.37 -1.19 8.72
N ILE A 225 20.02 -0.34 7.92
CA ILE A 225 19.40 0.37 6.81
C ILE A 225 20.01 -0.17 5.53
N VAL A 226 19.23 -0.92 4.76
CA VAL A 226 19.66 -1.42 3.45
C VAL A 226 19.22 -0.46 2.36
N THR A 227 20.19 0.13 1.65
CA THR A 227 19.94 1.05 0.55
C THR A 227 20.15 0.37 -0.79
N ILE A 228 19.18 0.51 -1.69
CA ILE A 228 19.26 -0.03 -3.06
C ILE A 228 19.20 1.12 -4.05
N GLN A 229 20.32 1.39 -4.70
CA GLN A 229 20.52 2.53 -5.60
C GLN A 229 21.35 2.13 -6.83
N THR A 230 21.27 2.93 -7.89
CA THR A 230 22.10 2.78 -9.11
C THR A 230 23.18 3.87 -9.18
N GLY A 231 22.92 5.04 -8.61
CA GLY A 231 23.85 6.17 -8.55
C GLY A 231 23.87 6.79 -7.15
N ASP A 232 23.74 8.11 -7.11
CA ASP A 232 23.80 8.97 -5.92
C ASP A 232 22.40 9.39 -5.41
N GLU A 233 21.33 8.76 -5.90
CA GLU A 233 19.96 9.23 -5.65
C GLU A 233 19.52 9.16 -4.17
N LEU A 234 20.23 8.42 -3.31
CA LEU A 234 19.98 8.37 -1.87
C LEU A 234 21.00 9.17 -1.06
N ASP A 235 22.02 9.78 -1.68
CA ASP A 235 23.07 10.52 -0.98
C ASP A 235 22.53 11.62 -0.05
N PRO A 236 21.49 12.40 -0.42
CA PRO A 236 20.90 13.38 0.49
C PRO A 236 20.32 12.75 1.77
N ILE A 237 19.78 11.53 1.68
CA ILE A 237 19.23 10.79 2.83
C ILE A 237 20.37 10.20 3.64
N ILE A 238 21.29 9.47 3.00
CA ILE A 238 22.43 8.79 3.63
C ILE A 238 23.30 9.79 4.37
N SER A 239 23.59 10.94 3.75
CA SER A 239 24.40 11.99 4.35
C SER A 239 23.78 12.64 5.59
N SER A 240 22.46 12.54 5.75
CA SER A 240 21.71 13.05 6.91
C SER A 240 21.66 12.06 8.08
N VAL A 241 22.04 10.79 7.87
CA VAL A 241 21.95 9.71 8.90
C VAL A 241 23.25 8.90 9.03
N LYS A 242 24.41 9.54 8.81
CA LYS A 242 25.73 8.88 8.72
C LYS A 242 26.14 8.04 9.95
N GLU A 243 25.57 8.29 11.11
CA GLU A 243 25.85 7.54 12.35
C GLU A 243 25.13 6.18 12.41
N ARG A 244 24.24 5.90 11.44
CA ARG A 244 23.47 4.66 11.37
C ARG A 244 24.23 3.58 10.60
N ASN A 245 23.90 2.31 10.87
CA ASN A 245 24.44 1.18 10.14
C ASN A 245 23.76 1.07 8.77
N ILE A 246 24.43 1.57 7.74
CA ILE A 246 23.92 1.63 6.36
C ILE A 246 24.70 0.62 5.50
N ILE A 247 23.96 -0.25 4.82
CA ILE A 247 24.50 -1.24 3.90
C ILE A 247 23.96 -0.95 2.51
N ALA A 248 24.82 -0.48 1.62
CA ALA A 248 24.48 -0.27 0.22
C ALA A 248 24.59 -1.58 -0.57
N ILE A 249 23.54 -1.89 -1.35
CA ILE A 249 23.50 -3.04 -2.26
C ILE A 249 23.07 -2.61 -3.66
N GLU A 250 23.43 -3.41 -4.65
CA GLU A 250 23.14 -3.08 -6.05
C GLU A 250 21.68 -3.37 -6.42
N SER A 251 21.15 -2.56 -7.35
CA SER A 251 19.87 -2.86 -8.00
C SER A 251 20.06 -4.03 -8.99
N PRO A 252 19.13 -5.00 -9.06
CA PRO A 252 19.21 -6.08 -10.04
C PRO A 252 19.13 -5.55 -11.48
N GLU A 253 19.97 -6.07 -12.39
CA GLU A 253 20.01 -5.66 -13.79
C GLU A 253 18.70 -5.98 -14.54
N ASN A 254 18.08 -7.11 -14.20
CA ASN A 254 16.91 -7.64 -14.89
C ASN A 254 15.57 -7.07 -14.41
N ILE A 255 15.60 -5.96 -13.65
CA ILE A 255 14.41 -5.37 -13.06
C ILE A 255 13.47 -4.80 -14.13
N LYS A 256 12.20 -5.20 -14.05
CA LYS A 256 11.17 -4.70 -14.96
C LYS A 256 10.70 -3.33 -14.50
N LYS A 257 11.01 -2.28 -15.27
CA LYS A 257 10.46 -0.94 -15.08
C LYS A 257 8.95 -0.94 -15.32
N ARG A 258 8.20 -0.21 -14.50
CA ARG A 258 6.73 -0.16 -14.56
C ARG A 258 6.24 1.25 -14.81
N ASP A 259 5.45 1.40 -15.87
CA ASP A 259 4.77 2.64 -16.17
C ASP A 259 3.60 2.91 -15.20
N GLN A 260 3.03 4.11 -15.27
CA GLN A 260 1.94 4.51 -14.39
C GLN A 260 0.68 3.63 -14.57
N LYS A 261 0.43 3.14 -15.79
CA LYS A 261 -0.71 2.26 -16.09
C LYS A 261 -0.56 0.91 -15.42
N THR A 262 0.61 0.28 -15.52
CA THR A 262 0.94 -0.98 -14.84
C THR A 262 0.83 -0.84 -13.33
N ARG A 263 1.30 0.28 -12.77
CA ARG A 263 1.16 0.58 -11.33
C ARG A 263 -0.29 0.69 -10.88
N ARG A 264 -1.14 1.37 -11.67
CA ARG A 264 -2.60 1.45 -11.42
C ARG A 264 -3.27 0.08 -11.51
N LEU A 265 -2.87 -0.74 -12.48
CA LEU A 265 -3.36 -2.11 -12.64
C LEU A 265 -3.04 -2.98 -11.41
N LEU A 266 -1.79 -2.96 -10.95
CA LEU A 266 -1.35 -3.72 -9.77
C LEU A 266 -2.12 -3.31 -8.51
N ARG A 267 -2.36 -2.00 -8.31
CA ARG A 267 -3.25 -1.51 -7.24
C ARG A 267 -4.66 -2.07 -7.37
N GLY A 268 -5.21 -2.05 -8.59
CA GLY A 268 -6.50 -2.67 -8.90
C GLY A 268 -6.59 -4.13 -8.44
N PHE A 269 -5.56 -4.94 -8.68
CA PHE A 269 -5.52 -6.31 -8.19
C PHE A 269 -5.52 -6.39 -6.66
N ALA A 270 -4.78 -5.51 -5.97
CA ALA A 270 -4.77 -5.46 -4.51
C ALA A 270 -6.14 -5.09 -3.93
N TYR A 271 -6.82 -4.07 -4.45
CA TYR A 271 -8.19 -3.77 -4.02
C TYR A 271 -9.14 -4.94 -4.26
N LYS A 272 -9.09 -5.56 -5.45
CA LYS A 272 -9.94 -6.72 -5.79
C LYS A 272 -9.72 -7.90 -4.84
N LYS A 273 -8.46 -8.19 -4.47
CA LYS A 273 -8.11 -9.21 -3.47
C LYS A 273 -8.79 -8.93 -2.13
N HIS A 274 -8.69 -7.70 -1.63
CA HIS A 274 -9.22 -7.32 -0.31
C HIS A 274 -10.72 -6.98 -0.28
N LEU A 275 -11.35 -6.78 -1.43
CA LEU A 275 -12.80 -6.55 -1.57
C LEU A 275 -13.56 -7.79 -2.06
N LYS A 276 -12.87 -8.92 -2.29
CA LYS A 276 -13.49 -10.15 -2.77
C LYS A 276 -14.59 -10.61 -1.81
N GLY A 277 -15.78 -10.90 -2.34
CA GLY A 277 -16.94 -11.34 -1.55
C GLY A 277 -17.71 -10.21 -0.86
N SER A 278 -17.47 -8.95 -1.24
CA SER A 278 -18.16 -7.80 -0.64
C SER A 278 -19.68 -7.86 -0.79
N LYS A 279 -20.38 -7.45 0.27
CA LYS A 279 -21.83 -7.27 0.30
C LYS A 279 -22.16 -5.86 0.80
N ILE A 280 -23.35 -5.37 0.46
CA ILE A 280 -23.83 -4.08 0.96
C ILE A 280 -24.28 -4.26 2.40
N ARG A 281 -23.62 -3.56 3.33
CA ARG A 281 -24.02 -3.44 4.73
C ARG A 281 -24.46 -2.01 5.02
N SER A 282 -25.48 -1.86 5.86
CA SER A 282 -26.03 -0.55 6.25
C SER A 282 -25.66 -0.26 7.69
N PHE A 283 -25.20 0.96 7.93
CA PHE A 283 -24.74 1.38 9.25
C PHE A 283 -25.38 2.72 9.64
N PRO A 284 -26.08 2.79 10.79
CA PRO A 284 -26.54 4.05 11.34
C PRO A 284 -25.35 4.92 11.79
N LEU A 285 -25.25 6.14 11.28
CA LEU A 285 -24.17 7.09 11.61
C LEU A 285 -24.20 7.52 13.08
N ASN A 286 -25.31 7.32 13.78
CA ASN A 286 -25.43 7.62 15.20
C ASN A 286 -24.71 6.59 16.10
N TRP A 287 -24.41 5.39 15.58
CA TRP A 287 -23.77 4.31 16.34
C TRP A 287 -22.30 4.11 15.97
N ILE A 288 -21.84 4.76 14.90
CA ILE A 288 -20.49 4.56 14.36
C ILE A 288 -19.76 5.88 14.31
N LYS A 289 -18.50 5.90 14.76
CA LYS A 289 -17.61 7.03 14.59
C LYS A 289 -17.14 7.14 13.14
N VAL A 290 -17.42 8.25 12.45
CA VAL A 290 -16.94 8.48 11.08
C VAL A 290 -15.86 9.55 11.06
N GLU A 291 -14.70 9.19 10.51
CA GLU A 291 -13.52 10.05 10.40
C GLU A 291 -12.99 10.10 8.95
N GLY A 292 -11.99 10.95 8.72
CA GLY A 292 -11.31 11.07 7.44
C GLY A 292 -11.85 12.18 6.54
N SER A 293 -11.80 11.96 5.22
CA SER A 293 -12.08 12.97 4.20
C SER A 293 -13.50 13.53 4.34
N LEU A 294 -14.48 12.66 4.55
CA LEU A 294 -15.86 12.99 4.87
C LEU A 294 -16.15 12.67 6.34
N ASN A 295 -16.49 13.67 7.15
CA ASN A 295 -16.93 13.43 8.53
C ASN A 295 -18.43 13.70 8.61
N LEU A 296 -19.20 12.63 8.83
CA LEU A 296 -20.66 12.62 8.78
C LEU A 296 -21.33 12.73 10.16
N ASN A 297 -20.56 12.89 11.24
CA ASN A 297 -21.07 12.72 12.61
C ASN A 297 -21.44 14.00 13.36
N SER A 298 -21.24 15.19 12.80
CA SER A 298 -21.42 16.45 13.55
C SER A 298 -22.90 16.85 13.69
N GLN A 299 -23.45 16.72 14.90
CA GLN A 299 -24.74 17.34 15.30
C GLN A 299 -24.63 18.85 15.57
N LYS A 300 -23.43 19.38 15.89
CA LYS A 300 -23.21 20.80 16.24
C LYS A 300 -23.27 21.81 15.07
N ARG A 301 -23.78 21.44 13.89
CA ARG A 301 -23.56 22.22 12.64
C ARG A 301 -24.82 22.72 11.92
N ASP A 302 -25.99 22.64 12.55
CA ASP A 302 -27.21 23.18 11.94
C ASP A 302 -27.09 24.70 11.68
N GLN A 303 -26.45 25.46 12.58
CA GLN A 303 -26.20 26.89 12.39
C GLN A 303 -25.29 27.20 11.19
N LEU A 304 -24.17 26.49 11.03
CA LEU A 304 -23.27 26.71 9.88
C LEU A 304 -23.94 26.27 8.57
N ARG A 305 -24.68 25.16 8.61
CA ARG A 305 -25.45 24.68 7.46
C ARG A 305 -26.51 25.70 7.04
N GLU A 306 -27.28 26.25 7.99
CA GLU A 306 -28.27 27.29 7.74
C GLU A 306 -27.64 28.57 7.20
N LYS A 307 -26.52 29.01 7.78
CA LYS A 307 -25.78 30.18 7.29
C LYS A 307 -25.34 29.98 5.83
N MET A 308 -24.70 28.84 5.55
CA MET A 308 -24.25 28.52 4.19
C MET A 308 -25.42 28.38 3.22
N GLN A 309 -26.54 27.80 3.65
CA GLN A 309 -27.73 27.65 2.82
C GLN A 309 -28.38 29.01 2.48
N LYS A 310 -28.30 29.98 3.38
CA LYS A 310 -28.73 31.36 3.12
C LYS A 310 -27.83 32.06 2.11
N ILE A 311 -26.51 32.00 2.28
CA ILE A 311 -25.55 32.70 1.39
C ILE A 311 -25.56 32.06 -0.01
N LEU A 312 -25.59 30.73 -0.08
CA LEU A 312 -25.48 29.98 -1.33
C LEU A 312 -26.84 29.74 -2.01
N GLU A 313 -27.94 30.12 -1.37
CA GLU A 313 -29.32 29.93 -1.83
C GLU A 313 -29.62 28.50 -2.34
N THR A 314 -28.92 27.52 -1.77
CA THR A 314 -28.92 26.13 -2.23
C THR A 314 -29.11 25.21 -1.04
N GLU A 315 -29.95 24.19 -1.20
CA GLU A 315 -30.12 23.19 -0.15
C GLU A 315 -28.83 22.42 0.12
N ILE A 316 -28.36 22.51 1.36
CA ILE A 316 -27.16 21.82 1.83
C ILE A 316 -27.61 20.56 2.56
N LEU A 317 -27.19 19.40 2.10
CA LEU A 317 -27.47 18.10 2.71
C LEU A 317 -26.54 17.82 3.90
N CYS A 318 -25.29 18.28 3.83
CA CYS A 318 -24.31 18.14 4.90
C CYS A 318 -23.28 19.27 4.80
N CYS A 319 -22.79 19.74 5.95
CA CYS A 319 -21.76 20.77 6.03
C CYS A 319 -20.65 20.35 7.01
N LYS A 320 -19.39 20.52 6.60
CA LYS A 320 -18.21 20.25 7.41
C LYS A 320 -17.21 21.40 7.32
N GLU A 321 -16.95 22.01 8.46
CA GLU A 321 -15.83 22.92 8.59
C GLU A 321 -14.56 22.16 8.98
N THR A 322 -13.45 22.54 8.36
CA THR A 322 -12.07 22.15 8.71
C THR A 322 -11.26 23.40 9.06
N SER A 323 -9.97 23.23 9.39
CA SER A 323 -9.08 24.36 9.63
C SER A 323 -8.88 25.23 8.39
N LYS A 324 -8.93 24.66 7.18
CA LYS A 324 -8.61 25.36 5.91
C LYS A 324 -9.80 25.53 4.97
N SER A 325 -10.84 24.72 5.10
CA SER A 325 -11.98 24.71 4.16
C SER A 325 -13.30 24.30 4.80
N ILE A 326 -14.40 24.64 4.15
CA ILE A 326 -15.76 24.18 4.43
C ILE A 326 -16.20 23.27 3.29
N VAL A 327 -16.46 22.00 3.60
CA VAL A 327 -16.97 21.00 2.66
C VAL A 327 -18.48 20.92 2.77
N LEU A 328 -19.16 21.14 1.65
CA LEU A 328 -20.62 21.10 1.54
C LEU A 328 -21.04 19.92 0.69
N ILE A 329 -22.14 19.26 1.04
CA ILE A 329 -22.78 18.25 0.19
C ILE A 329 -24.10 18.82 -0.30
N ILE A 330 -24.25 18.99 -1.60
CA ILE A 330 -25.45 19.51 -2.26
C ILE A 330 -26.16 18.41 -3.05
N ARG A 331 -27.39 18.68 -3.51
CA ARG A 331 -28.12 17.73 -4.36
C ARG A 331 -27.39 17.47 -5.67
N LYS A 332 -27.59 16.29 -6.27
CA LYS A 332 -26.88 15.85 -7.49
C LYS A 332 -27.00 16.81 -8.68
N LYS A 333 -28.14 17.48 -8.83
CA LYS A 333 -28.40 18.44 -9.91
C LYS A 333 -28.24 19.90 -9.48
N ALA A 334 -27.85 20.16 -8.24
CA ALA A 334 -27.63 21.52 -7.78
C ALA A 334 -26.32 22.07 -8.35
N SER A 335 -26.34 23.35 -8.70
CA SER A 335 -25.18 24.16 -9.04
C SER A 335 -25.07 25.28 -8.02
N LEU A 336 -23.85 25.66 -7.67
CA LEU A 336 -23.61 26.85 -6.85
C LEU A 336 -23.29 28.02 -7.77
N ASN A 337 -23.80 29.21 -7.43
CA ASN A 337 -23.37 30.45 -8.05
C ASN A 337 -21.95 30.77 -7.59
N GLU A 338 -21.02 31.03 -8.51
CA GLU A 338 -19.62 31.36 -8.21
C GLU A 338 -19.48 32.63 -7.36
N GLU A 339 -20.32 33.64 -7.58
CA GLU A 339 -20.31 34.87 -6.78
C GLU A 339 -20.71 34.59 -5.34
N ALA A 340 -21.77 33.80 -5.14
CA ALA A 340 -22.22 33.38 -3.82
C ALA A 340 -21.15 32.54 -3.09
N VAL A 341 -20.42 31.69 -3.83
CA VAL A 341 -19.29 30.94 -3.28
C VAL A 341 -18.19 31.89 -2.83
N LYS A 342 -17.79 32.87 -3.64
CA LYS A 342 -16.75 33.86 -3.27
C LYS A 342 -17.15 34.68 -2.04
N ILE A 343 -18.41 35.11 -1.96
CA ILE A 343 -18.95 35.82 -0.78
C ILE A 343 -18.85 34.93 0.47
N ALA A 344 -19.29 33.68 0.36
CA ALA A 344 -19.25 32.74 1.47
C ALA A 344 -17.80 32.40 1.89
N GLU A 345 -16.85 32.28 0.95
CA GLU A 345 -15.43 32.08 1.23
C GLU A 345 -14.83 33.28 1.97
N MET A 346 -15.15 34.50 1.53
CA MET A 346 -14.71 35.74 2.16
C MET A 346 -15.26 35.89 3.58
N GLU A 347 -16.56 35.65 3.78
CA GLU A 347 -17.20 35.71 5.10
C GLU A 347 -16.65 34.68 6.08
N MET A 348 -16.33 33.48 5.59
CA MET A 348 -15.88 32.39 6.43
C MET A 348 -14.35 32.36 6.61
N GLY A 349 -13.62 33.13 5.81
CA GLY A 349 -12.15 33.09 5.75
C GLY A 349 -11.61 31.71 5.35
N LYS A 350 -12.41 30.90 4.65
CA LYS A 350 -12.13 29.49 4.35
C LYS A 350 -12.62 29.12 2.96
N LYS A 351 -11.84 28.30 2.25
CA LYS A 351 -12.23 27.80 0.93
C LYS A 351 -13.48 26.93 1.03
N ILE A 352 -14.42 27.04 0.10
CA ILE A 352 -15.62 26.20 0.03
C ILE A 352 -15.40 25.10 -1.00
N ILE A 353 -15.70 23.86 -0.59
CA ILE A 353 -15.60 22.68 -1.44
C ILE A 353 -16.99 22.05 -1.51
N ALA A 354 -17.65 22.19 -2.65
CA ALA A 354 -18.98 21.62 -2.86
C ALA A 354 -18.90 20.26 -3.55
N LEU A 355 -19.45 19.25 -2.89
CA LEU A 355 -19.59 17.88 -3.38
C LEU A 355 -21.06 17.62 -3.69
N ARG A 356 -21.32 16.89 -4.75
CA ARG A 356 -22.69 16.50 -5.11
C ARG A 356 -23.01 15.16 -4.47
N LYS A 357 -24.27 14.96 -4.05
CA LYS A 357 -24.77 13.64 -3.64
C LYS A 357 -24.48 12.61 -4.73
N GLY A 358 -23.75 11.56 -4.38
CA GLY A 358 -23.24 10.54 -5.28
C GLY A 358 -21.73 10.63 -5.53
N ASP A 359 -21.08 11.77 -5.24
CA ASP A 359 -19.62 11.91 -5.36
C ASP A 359 -18.89 11.08 -4.31
N GLU A 360 -19.55 10.75 -3.20
CA GLU A 360 -19.03 9.84 -2.19
C GLU A 360 -18.98 8.38 -2.64
N LYS A 361 -19.80 7.99 -3.63
CA LYS A 361 -19.92 6.61 -4.08
C LYS A 361 -18.59 6.10 -4.62
N GLY A 362 -18.12 4.96 -4.11
CA GLY A 362 -16.85 4.35 -4.50
C GLY A 362 -15.66 4.83 -3.67
N LEU A 363 -15.82 5.81 -2.77
CA LEU A 363 -14.74 6.16 -1.85
C LEU A 363 -14.35 4.96 -0.99
N LEU A 364 -13.06 4.70 -0.92
CA LEU A 364 -12.47 3.64 -0.11
C LEU A 364 -12.55 4.02 1.37
N VAL A 365 -12.95 3.07 2.19
CA VAL A 365 -13.05 3.23 3.64
C VAL A 365 -12.38 2.07 4.35
N SER A 366 -11.82 2.32 5.53
CA SER A 366 -11.53 1.25 6.49
C SER A 366 -12.69 1.10 7.46
N LEU A 367 -12.85 -0.14 7.93
CA LEU A 367 -13.78 -0.53 8.96
C LEU A 367 -12.98 -1.01 10.18
N GLU A 368 -13.21 -0.39 11.33
CA GLU A 368 -12.49 -0.69 12.57
C GLU A 368 -13.44 -1.21 13.66
N ASP A 369 -12.91 -2.11 14.48
CA ASP A 369 -13.60 -2.61 15.67
C ASP A 369 -13.52 -1.61 16.85
N PRO A 370 -14.16 -1.87 18.01
CA PRO A 370 -14.08 -0.98 19.18
C PRO A 370 -12.67 -0.77 19.76
N SER A 371 -11.73 -1.68 19.50
CA SER A 371 -10.32 -1.55 19.93
C SER A 371 -9.50 -0.66 18.98
N GLY A 372 -10.07 -0.24 17.86
CA GLY A 372 -9.37 0.50 16.82
C GLY A 372 -8.50 -0.39 15.92
N LYS A 373 -8.76 -1.71 15.89
CA LYS A 373 -8.15 -2.62 14.93
C LYS A 373 -8.90 -2.55 13.60
N MET A 374 -8.15 -2.45 12.51
CA MET A 374 -8.72 -2.51 11.16
C MET A 374 -9.19 -3.95 10.87
N LEU A 375 -10.47 -4.09 10.53
CA LEU A 375 -11.09 -5.36 10.17
C LEU A 375 -11.03 -5.62 8.65
N GLY A 376 -10.92 -4.55 7.86
CA GLY A 376 -10.83 -4.61 6.42
C GLY A 376 -11.23 -3.30 5.76
N ILE A 377 -11.33 -3.32 4.44
CA ILE A 377 -11.77 -2.19 3.62
C ILE A 377 -13.19 -2.38 3.08
N GLY A 378 -13.76 -1.30 2.58
CA GLY A 378 -14.99 -1.30 1.79
C GLY A 378 -15.04 -0.08 0.88
N THR A 379 -16.10 0.02 0.08
CA THR A 379 -16.41 1.22 -0.70
C THR A 379 -17.78 1.76 -0.32
N ILE A 380 -17.91 3.08 -0.28
CA ILE A 380 -19.22 3.71 -0.02
C ILE A 380 -20.16 3.37 -1.18
N HIS A 381 -21.27 2.71 -0.90
CA HIS A 381 -22.32 2.43 -1.88
C HIS A 381 -23.29 3.61 -1.99
N ASN A 382 -23.72 4.16 -0.84
CA ASN A 382 -24.67 5.28 -0.75
C ASN A 382 -24.62 5.89 0.66
N VAL A 383 -24.82 7.20 0.78
CA VAL A 383 -25.14 7.86 2.05
C VAL A 383 -26.54 8.45 2.02
N ASP A 384 -27.39 7.99 2.94
CA ASP A 384 -28.67 8.61 3.23
C ASP A 384 -28.48 9.67 4.32
N PHE A 385 -28.24 10.90 3.88
CA PHE A 385 -28.06 12.05 4.77
C PHE A 385 -29.30 12.38 5.60
N ARG A 386 -30.51 12.02 5.12
CA ARG A 386 -31.77 12.30 5.83
C ARG A 386 -31.96 11.32 6.99
N ASN A 387 -31.85 10.02 6.70
CA ASN A 387 -32.00 8.98 7.70
C ASN A 387 -30.72 8.69 8.48
N ARG A 388 -29.61 9.38 8.15
CA ARG A 388 -28.28 9.22 8.74
C ARG A 388 -27.78 7.78 8.67
N ILE A 389 -27.87 7.16 7.49
CA ILE A 389 -27.40 5.79 7.23
C ILE A 389 -26.34 5.82 6.14
N ILE A 390 -25.19 5.18 6.38
CA ILE A 390 -24.18 4.90 5.37
C ILE A 390 -24.25 3.43 4.94
N LYS A 391 -24.28 3.20 3.64
CA LYS A 391 -24.22 1.86 3.03
C LYS A 391 -22.82 1.64 2.47
N ILE A 392 -22.17 0.55 2.86
CA ILE A 392 -20.80 0.21 2.46
C ILE A 392 -20.82 -1.17 1.82
N CYS A 393 -20.19 -1.29 0.65
CA CYS A 393 -19.88 -2.57 0.03
C CYS A 393 -18.56 -3.08 0.63
N THR A 394 -18.62 -4.14 1.42
CA THR A 394 -17.45 -4.65 2.17
C THR A 394 -17.55 -6.16 2.39
N PRO A 395 -16.43 -6.89 2.45
CA PRO A 395 -16.44 -8.29 2.87
C PRO A 395 -16.44 -8.45 4.39
N VAL A 396 -16.26 -7.37 5.17
CA VAL A 396 -16.28 -7.41 6.63
C VAL A 396 -17.68 -7.77 7.12
N ASP A 397 -17.80 -8.87 7.85
CA ASP A 397 -19.03 -9.39 8.46
C ASP A 397 -19.11 -9.14 9.97
N LYS A 398 -17.99 -8.79 10.60
CA LYS A 398 -17.89 -8.49 12.04
C LYS A 398 -18.56 -7.16 12.44
N PRO A 399 -18.88 -6.97 13.73
CA PRO A 399 -19.29 -5.67 14.27
C PRO A 399 -18.19 -4.62 14.12
N ILE A 400 -18.57 -3.38 13.84
CA ILE A 400 -17.66 -2.25 13.64
C ILE A 400 -18.06 -1.10 14.56
N SER A 401 -17.09 -0.28 14.96
CA SER A 401 -17.30 0.91 15.79
C SER A 401 -16.93 2.21 15.09
N LYS A 402 -16.05 2.13 14.07
CA LYS A 402 -15.55 3.28 13.34
C LYS A 402 -15.39 3.00 11.85
N ILE A 403 -15.66 4.02 11.04
CA ILE A 403 -15.40 4.06 9.60
C ILE A 403 -14.43 5.22 9.34
N LYS A 404 -13.27 4.95 8.74
CA LYS A 404 -12.35 6.01 8.28
C LYS A 404 -12.43 6.12 6.76
N ILE A 405 -12.85 7.27 6.27
CA ILE A 405 -13.04 7.53 4.83
C ILE A 405 -11.75 8.10 4.24
N GLY A 406 -11.18 7.41 3.25
CA GLY A 406 -9.97 7.83 2.55
C GLY A 406 -10.24 8.85 1.45
N ARG A 407 -9.21 9.12 0.65
CA ARG A 407 -9.24 9.94 -0.56
C ARG A 407 -8.98 9.11 -1.82
N ILE A 408 -9.16 7.80 -1.74
CA ILE A 408 -9.06 6.88 -2.86
C ILE A 408 -10.49 6.56 -3.29
N LYS A 409 -10.74 6.57 -4.61
CA LYS A 409 -12.05 6.26 -5.17
C LYS A 409 -11.92 5.12 -6.16
N LEU A 410 -12.80 4.14 -6.05
CA LEU A 410 -12.87 2.99 -6.95
C LEU A 410 -14.14 3.02 -7.79
N ASP A 411 -14.05 2.50 -9.00
CA ASP A 411 -15.21 2.12 -9.80
C ASP A 411 -15.82 0.78 -9.32
N PRO A 412 -17.01 0.39 -9.83
CA PRO A 412 -17.62 -0.90 -9.48
C PRO A 412 -16.73 -2.11 -9.78
N GLU A 413 -15.85 -1.99 -10.75
CA GLU A 413 -14.90 -3.03 -11.17
C GLU A 413 -13.65 -3.08 -10.26
N GLY A 414 -13.49 -2.14 -9.31
CA GLY A 414 -12.38 -2.09 -8.37
C GLY A 414 -11.13 -1.39 -8.90
N ASN A 415 -11.23 -0.63 -9.99
CA ASN A 415 -10.15 0.20 -10.52
C ASN A 415 -10.22 1.61 -9.95
N GLU A 416 -9.07 2.25 -9.79
CA GLU A 416 -9.00 3.62 -9.29
C GLU A 416 -9.58 4.64 -10.27
N LYS A 417 -10.34 5.58 -9.71
CA LYS A 417 -10.78 6.80 -10.38
C LYS A 417 -10.08 8.00 -9.78
N GLU A 418 -9.79 8.99 -10.62
CA GLU A 418 -9.30 10.28 -10.14
C GLU A 418 -10.32 10.91 -9.18
N VAL A 419 -9.78 11.50 -8.13
CA VAL A 419 -10.54 11.96 -6.98
C VAL A 419 -10.63 13.48 -7.05
N LEU A 420 -11.85 14.01 -7.17
CA LEU A 420 -12.15 15.46 -7.25
C LEU A 420 -11.71 16.28 -6.01
N PHE A 421 -11.16 15.63 -4.98
CA PHE A 421 -10.73 16.26 -3.73
C PHE A 421 -9.32 16.86 -3.81
N ASP A 422 -8.61 16.66 -4.91
CA ASP A 422 -7.35 17.33 -5.20
C ASP A 422 -7.66 18.67 -5.86
N GLY A 423 -7.50 19.75 -5.09
CA GLY A 423 -7.68 21.14 -5.52
C GLY A 423 -6.70 21.61 -6.61
N SER A 424 -6.18 20.70 -7.43
CA SER A 424 -5.38 20.97 -8.63
C SER A 424 -6.22 21.10 -9.90
N ASN A 425 -7.49 20.65 -9.92
CA ASN A 425 -8.38 20.75 -11.08
C ASN A 425 -9.54 21.75 -10.90
N MET A 426 -9.24 22.90 -10.30
CA MET A 426 -10.05 24.11 -10.50
C MET A 426 -9.09 25.18 -11.04
N ARG A 427 -8.95 25.20 -12.37
CA ARG A 427 -8.63 26.41 -13.11
C ARG A 427 -9.93 27.01 -13.59
#